data_AF-A0A2V9PGS9-F1
#
_entry.id   AF-A0A2V9PGS9-F1
#
_cell.length_a   1.000
_cell.length_b   1.000
_cell.length_c   1.000
_cell.angle_alpha   90.00
_cell.angle_beta   90.00
_cell.angle_gamma   90.00
#
_symmetry.space_group_name_H-M   'P 1'
#
loop_
_entity.id
_entity.type
_entity.pdbx_description
1 polymer ?
#
loop_
_entity_poly.entity_id
_entity_poly.type
_entity_poly.pdbx_seq_one_letter_code
_entity_poly.pdbx_strand_id
1 'polypeptide(L)'
;ATILEEQFAPAARPEEAVAIVSGLVHEDYAYVFEANWELWSPRQAPAEWVLEPALVRFIVRGEEFEEGEAKTQGDIEIDFGLDAPFLYEELQLSEELQARVRANVKVLVDFINRVEKSAGTNARLLWSESGENLAQKLVSRLQRVQ
;
A
#
# COMPACT_ATOMS: atom_id res chain seq x y z
N ALA A 1 -13.91 -15.42 18.72
CA ALA A 1 -13.74 -15.26 17.26
C ALA A 1 -12.92 -16.44 16.75
N THR A 2 -13.36 -17.07 15.66
CA THR A 2 -12.57 -18.11 14.97
C THR A 2 -11.76 -17.38 13.89
N ILE A 3 -10.46 -17.23 14.10
CA ILE A 3 -9.56 -16.61 13.12
C ILE A 3 -9.12 -17.70 12.15
N LEU A 4 -9.29 -17.47 10.85
CA LEU A 4 -8.69 -18.29 9.80
C LEU A 4 -7.45 -17.56 9.29
N GLU A 5 -6.27 -18.15 9.49
CA GLU A 5 -5.00 -17.63 8.97
C GLU A 5 -4.57 -18.49 7.77
N GLU A 6 -4.39 -17.86 6.60
CA GLU A 6 -3.88 -18.52 5.40
C GLU A 6 -2.61 -17.79 4.93
N GLN A 7 -1.47 -18.50 4.91
CA GLN A 7 -0.19 -17.96 4.48
C GLN A 7 0.05 -18.28 3.01
N PHE A 8 0.16 -17.26 2.17
CA PHE A 8 0.58 -17.41 0.77
C PHE A 8 2.12 -17.37 0.69
N ALA A 9 2.73 -18.47 0.24
CA ALA A 9 4.15 -18.53 -0.08
C ALA A 9 4.34 -18.86 -1.58
N PRO A 10 5.13 -18.09 -2.36
CA PRO A 10 5.94 -16.92 -1.99
C PRO A 10 5.11 -15.63 -1.84
N ALA A 11 5.72 -14.57 -1.30
CA ALA A 11 5.08 -13.28 -1.05
C ALA A 11 4.29 -12.81 -2.27
N ALA A 12 2.97 -12.67 -2.10
CA ALA A 12 2.07 -12.33 -3.19
C ALA A 12 2.54 -11.05 -3.86
N ARG A 13 2.57 -11.07 -5.19
CA ARG A 13 2.77 -9.84 -5.95
C ARG A 13 1.55 -8.94 -5.80
N PRO A 14 1.68 -7.61 -5.94
CA PRO A 14 0.54 -6.70 -5.87
C PRO A 14 -0.62 -7.12 -6.78
N GLU A 15 -0.33 -7.73 -7.94
CA GLU A 15 -1.37 -8.20 -8.86
C GLU A 15 -2.16 -9.40 -8.32
N GLU A 16 -1.50 -10.29 -7.57
CA GLU A 16 -2.13 -11.45 -6.94
C GLU A 16 -2.98 -11.03 -5.74
N ALA A 17 -2.49 -10.04 -4.97
CA ALA A 17 -3.22 -9.39 -3.89
C ALA A 17 -4.58 -8.85 -4.34
N VAL A 18 -4.66 -8.22 -5.52
CA VAL A 18 -5.93 -7.69 -6.06
C VAL A 18 -6.96 -8.79 -6.30
N ALA A 19 -6.55 -9.93 -6.85
CA ALA A 19 -7.44 -11.06 -7.10
C ALA A 19 -7.95 -11.69 -5.80
N ILE A 20 -7.09 -11.75 -4.78
CA ILE A 20 -7.44 -12.21 -3.44
C ILE A 20 -8.48 -11.27 -2.80
N VAL A 21 -8.26 -9.95 -2.83
CA VAL A 21 -9.22 -8.94 -2.33
C VAL A 21 -10.58 -9.10 -2.99
N SER A 22 -10.62 -9.14 -4.32
CA SER A 22 -11.87 -9.19 -5.08
C SER A 22 -12.61 -10.53 -4.91
N GLY A 23 -11.91 -11.63 -4.65
CA GLY A 23 -12.51 -12.95 -4.47
C GLY A 23 -13.02 -13.23 -3.06
N LEU A 24 -12.57 -12.47 -2.06
CA LEU A 24 -12.85 -12.73 -0.66
C LEU A 24 -13.96 -11.86 -0.06
N VAL A 25 -14.53 -10.89 -0.78
CA VAL A 25 -15.61 -10.04 -0.25
C VAL A 25 -16.83 -10.90 0.11
N HIS A 26 -16.91 -11.28 1.38
CA HIS A 26 -18.05 -11.91 2.02
C HIS A 26 -18.64 -10.90 3.01
N GLU A 27 -19.96 -10.87 3.11
CA GLU A 27 -20.68 -9.80 3.81
C GLU A 27 -20.30 -9.70 5.30
N ASP A 28 -20.01 -10.81 6.00
CA ASP A 28 -19.81 -10.85 7.48
C ASP A 28 -18.37 -11.26 7.93
N TYR A 29 -17.36 -11.08 7.08
CA TYR A 29 -15.97 -11.41 7.42
C TYR A 29 -15.02 -10.27 7.08
N ALA A 30 -13.91 -10.19 7.81
CA ALA A 30 -12.76 -9.39 7.41
C ALA A 30 -11.57 -10.29 7.09
N TYR A 31 -10.76 -9.85 6.13
CA TYR A 31 -9.55 -10.53 5.69
C TYR A 31 -8.37 -9.61 5.86
N VAL A 32 -7.29 -10.16 6.41
CA VAL A 32 -6.00 -9.49 6.47
C VAL A 32 -5.01 -10.32 5.69
N PHE A 33 -4.27 -9.70 4.78
CA PHE A 33 -3.19 -10.37 4.08
C PHE A 33 -2.05 -9.38 3.81
N GLU A 34 -0.87 -9.93 3.58
CA GLU A 34 0.35 -9.18 3.34
C GLU A 34 0.90 -9.46 1.94
N ALA A 35 1.49 -8.45 1.32
CA ALA A 35 2.20 -8.56 0.05
C ALA A 35 3.53 -7.82 0.12
N ASN A 36 4.42 -8.08 -0.83
CA ASN A 36 5.69 -7.37 -0.94
C ASN A 36 5.74 -6.52 -2.21
N TRP A 37 6.22 -5.30 -2.07
CA TRP A 37 6.45 -4.37 -3.15
C TRP A 37 7.93 -4.20 -3.39
N GLU A 38 8.35 -4.17 -4.65
CA GLU A 38 9.72 -3.84 -4.99
C GLU A 38 9.85 -2.30 -5.05
N LEU A 39 10.50 -1.72 -4.04
CA LEU A 39 10.77 -0.28 -3.98
C LEU A 39 12.25 0.00 -4.18
N TRP A 40 12.56 1.07 -4.89
CA TRP A 40 13.93 1.55 -5.02
C TRP A 40 14.42 2.10 -3.68
N SER A 41 15.45 1.47 -3.12
CA SER A 41 16.12 1.80 -1.88
C SER A 41 17.59 2.16 -2.08
N PRO A 42 18.12 3.19 -1.41
CA PRO A 42 19.53 3.53 -1.45
C PRO A 42 20.31 2.65 -0.47
N ARG A 43 21.29 1.89 -0.96
CA ARG A 43 22.01 0.90 -0.14
C ARG A 43 23.27 1.43 0.55
N GLN A 44 23.93 2.43 -0.04
CA GLN A 44 25.18 3.06 0.46
C GLN A 44 25.55 4.28 -0.39
N ALA A 45 26.44 5.15 0.12
CA ALA A 45 26.94 6.32 -0.61
C ALA A 45 28.21 6.00 -1.44
N PRO A 46 28.36 6.51 -2.69
CA PRO A 46 27.33 7.22 -3.47
C PRO A 46 26.14 6.31 -3.79
N ALA A 47 24.92 6.86 -3.74
CA ALA A 47 23.64 6.14 -3.71
C ALA A 47 23.53 5.04 -4.78
N GLU A 48 23.93 3.81 -4.43
CA GLU A 48 23.59 2.64 -5.22
C GLU A 48 22.14 2.28 -4.93
N TRP A 49 21.29 2.39 -5.95
CA TRP A 49 19.86 2.11 -5.86
C TRP A 49 19.58 0.67 -6.20
N VAL A 50 18.88 -0.02 -5.30
CA VAL A 50 18.46 -1.41 -5.46
C VAL A 50 16.96 -1.53 -5.25
N LEU A 51 16.32 -2.51 -5.87
CA LEU A 51 14.94 -2.85 -5.54
C LEU A 51 14.95 -3.74 -4.30
N GLU A 52 14.26 -3.29 -3.25
CA GLU A 52 14.09 -4.05 -2.00
C GLU A 52 12.60 -4.29 -1.72
N PRO A 53 12.26 -5.47 -1.17
CA PRO A 53 10.89 -5.77 -0.80
C PRO A 53 10.46 -4.90 0.40
N ALA A 54 9.36 -4.18 0.24
CA ALA A 54 8.66 -3.48 1.30
C ALA A 54 7.31 -4.17 1.55
N LEU A 55 7.05 -4.50 2.81
CA LEU A 55 5.81 -5.14 3.23
C LEU A 55 4.66 -4.14 3.12
N VAL A 56 3.53 -4.61 2.60
CA VAL A 56 2.25 -3.90 2.62
C VAL A 56 1.20 -4.84 3.19
N ARG A 57 0.35 -4.30 4.05
CA ARG A 57 -0.74 -5.03 4.69
C ARG A 57 -2.08 -4.51 4.18
N PHE A 58 -2.97 -5.44 3.91
CA PHE A 58 -4.31 -5.19 3.40
C PHE A 58 -5.32 -5.65 4.41
N ILE A 59 -6.33 -4.82 4.65
CA ILE A 59 -7.45 -5.15 5.51
C ILE A 59 -8.72 -4.93 4.68
N VAL A 60 -9.44 -5.99 4.40
CA VAL A 60 -10.68 -5.98 3.62
C VAL A 60 -11.81 -6.35 4.56
N ARG A 61 -12.80 -5.47 4.70
CA ARG A 61 -13.94 -5.64 5.60
C ARG A 61 -15.20 -5.92 4.79
N GLY A 62 -15.93 -6.97 5.15
CA GLY A 62 -17.29 -7.21 4.67
C GLY A 62 -18.26 -6.11 5.12
N GLU A 63 -19.33 -5.89 4.36
CA GLU A 63 -20.30 -4.80 4.62
C GLU A 63 -21.03 -4.91 5.96
N GLU A 64 -21.20 -6.13 6.47
CA GLU A 64 -21.89 -6.48 7.72
C GLU A 64 -20.90 -6.87 8.84
N PHE A 65 -19.60 -6.97 8.55
CA PHE A 65 -18.55 -7.25 9.55
C PHE A 65 -18.53 -6.17 10.65
N GLU A 66 -18.43 -6.60 11.91
CA GLU A 66 -18.43 -5.76 13.12
C GLU A 66 -19.45 -4.60 13.07
N GLU A 67 -20.74 -4.95 12.98
CA GLU A 67 -21.87 -3.98 12.93
C GLU A 67 -21.77 -2.99 11.75
N GLY A 68 -21.13 -3.41 10.67
CA GLY A 68 -20.92 -2.60 9.47
C GLY A 68 -19.83 -1.56 9.62
N GLU A 69 -18.72 -1.92 10.26
CA GLU A 69 -17.52 -1.08 10.43
C GLU A 69 -17.05 -0.45 9.11
N ALA A 70 -17.19 -1.20 7.99
CA ALA A 70 -16.90 -0.75 6.64
C ALA A 70 -17.59 0.58 6.27
N LYS A 71 -18.77 0.87 6.83
CA LYS A 71 -19.51 2.13 6.60
C LYS A 71 -18.82 3.36 7.17
N THR A 72 -17.93 3.17 8.15
CA THR A 72 -17.22 4.25 8.86
C THR A 72 -15.73 4.28 8.57
N GLN A 73 -15.09 3.11 8.40
CA GLN A 73 -13.64 3.00 8.20
C GLN A 73 -13.23 2.68 6.75
N GLY A 74 -14.19 2.32 5.90
CA GLY A 74 -13.95 1.85 4.54
C GLY A 74 -13.93 0.34 4.44
N ASP A 75 -14.30 -0.15 3.27
CA ASP A 75 -14.33 -1.58 2.92
C ASP A 75 -12.93 -2.13 2.62
N ILE A 76 -11.99 -1.26 2.24
CA ILE A 76 -10.59 -1.59 2.01
C ILE A 76 -9.67 -0.57 2.69
N GLU A 77 -8.81 -1.07 3.55
CA GLU A 77 -7.69 -0.33 4.14
C GLU A 77 -6.37 -0.93 3.67
N ILE A 78 -5.44 -0.05 3.32
CA ILE A 78 -4.10 -0.44 2.90
C ILE A 78 -3.10 0.27 3.80
N ASP A 79 -2.31 -0.54 4.50
CA ASP A 79 -1.25 -0.13 5.40
C ASP A 79 0.11 -0.35 4.74
N PHE A 80 0.80 0.74 4.46
CA PHE A 80 2.13 0.75 3.84
C PHE A 80 3.28 0.71 4.85
N GLY A 81 2.97 0.59 6.14
CA GLY A 81 3.92 0.71 7.22
C GLY A 81 4.47 2.13 7.32
N LEU A 82 5.80 2.23 7.44
CA LEU A 82 6.52 3.50 7.42
C LEU A 82 6.50 4.11 6.01
N ASP A 83 6.34 5.43 5.93
CA ASP A 83 6.38 6.22 4.70
C ASP A 83 7.81 6.49 4.18
N ALA A 84 8.80 6.43 5.08
CA ALA A 84 10.21 6.67 4.76
C ALA A 84 10.77 5.89 3.55
N PRO A 85 10.45 4.58 3.35
CA PRO A 85 10.90 3.80 2.18
C PRO A 85 10.32 4.28 0.84
N PHE A 86 9.28 5.10 0.85
CA PHE A 86 8.66 5.62 -0.38
C PHE A 86 9.20 6.98 -0.78
N LEU A 87 9.55 7.82 0.20
CA LEU A 87 9.73 9.26 0.00
C LEU A 87 11.18 9.72 0.17
N TYR A 88 11.96 9.02 1.01
CA TYR A 88 13.32 9.38 1.42
C TYR A 88 13.47 10.89 1.69
N GLU A 89 12.60 11.44 2.53
CA GLU A 89 12.47 12.89 2.73
C GLU A 89 13.74 13.56 3.24
N GLU A 90 14.54 12.81 4.01
CA GLU A 90 15.80 13.24 4.61
C GLU A 90 16.97 13.29 3.61
N LEU A 91 16.85 12.67 2.44
CA LEU A 91 17.90 12.69 1.43
C LEU A 91 17.88 13.97 0.60
N GLN A 92 19.08 14.46 0.29
CA GLN A 92 19.25 15.62 -0.60
C GLN A 92 18.71 15.29 -2.00
N LEU A 93 17.95 16.23 -2.56
CA LEU A 93 17.38 16.10 -3.89
C LEU A 93 18.49 16.00 -4.95
N SER A 94 18.50 14.87 -5.65
CA SER A 94 19.27 14.63 -6.87
C SER A 94 18.33 14.15 -7.96
N GLU A 95 18.70 14.31 -9.24
CA GLU A 95 17.88 13.81 -10.35
C GLU A 95 17.57 12.31 -10.22
N GLU A 96 18.54 11.53 -9.74
CA GLU A 96 18.38 10.10 -9.51
C GLU A 96 17.38 9.83 -8.38
N LEU A 97 17.51 10.49 -7.22
CA LEU A 97 16.56 10.36 -6.12
C LEU A 97 15.13 10.70 -6.59
N GLN A 98 14.98 11.78 -7.33
CA GLN A 98 13.68 12.18 -7.86
C GLN A 98 13.10 11.11 -8.79
N ALA A 99 13.92 10.51 -9.67
CA ALA A 99 13.47 9.44 -10.54
C ALA A 99 13.03 8.20 -9.76
N ARG A 100 13.75 7.82 -8.70
CA ARG A 100 13.41 6.66 -7.85
C ARG A 100 12.17 6.88 -7.02
N VAL A 101 12.04 8.05 -6.38
CA VAL A 101 10.82 8.43 -5.66
C VAL A 101 9.62 8.42 -6.59
N ARG A 102 9.72 9.00 -7.79
CA ARG A 102 8.62 8.95 -8.78
C ARG A 102 8.26 7.51 -9.17
N ALA A 103 9.24 6.62 -9.33
CA ALA A 103 8.99 5.20 -9.62
C ALA A 103 8.26 4.50 -8.46
N ASN A 104 8.72 4.69 -7.22
CA ASN A 104 8.09 4.10 -6.02
C ASN A 104 6.64 4.58 -5.86
N VAL A 105 6.40 5.89 -6.00
CA VAL A 105 5.06 6.47 -5.92
C VAL A 105 4.17 5.98 -7.07
N LYS A 106 4.73 5.80 -8.27
CA LYS A 106 3.97 5.25 -9.41
C LYS A 106 3.47 3.83 -9.13
N VAL A 107 4.29 2.95 -8.53
CA VAL A 107 3.87 1.58 -8.16
C VAL A 107 2.65 1.62 -7.24
N LEU A 108 2.68 2.47 -6.23
CA LEU A 108 1.58 2.69 -5.30
C LEU A 108 0.31 3.18 -6.01
N VAL A 109 0.42 4.23 -6.84
CA VAL A 109 -0.71 4.80 -7.57
C VAL A 109 -1.31 3.79 -8.56
N ASP A 110 -0.47 3.08 -9.31
CA ASP A 110 -0.93 2.05 -10.25
C ASP A 110 -1.65 0.91 -9.53
N PHE A 111 -1.15 0.51 -8.36
CA PHE A 111 -1.81 -0.50 -7.53
C PHE A 111 -3.17 -0.02 -7.02
N ILE A 112 -3.25 1.18 -6.44
CA ILE A 112 -4.52 1.76 -5.97
C ILE A 112 -5.53 1.76 -7.12
N ASN A 113 -5.14 2.31 -8.28
CA ASN A 113 -5.96 2.36 -9.50
C ASN A 113 -6.48 0.98 -9.94
N ARG A 114 -5.71 -0.09 -9.72
CA ARG A 114 -6.13 -1.46 -10.04
C ARG A 114 -7.15 -2.00 -9.04
N VAL A 115 -6.92 -1.81 -7.74
CA VAL A 115 -7.90 -2.14 -6.69
C VAL A 115 -9.20 -1.37 -6.94
N GLU A 116 -9.13 -0.11 -7.38
CA GLU A 116 -10.32 0.68 -7.71
C GLU A 116 -11.17 0.05 -8.80
N LYS A 117 -10.50 -0.41 -9.86
CA LYS A 117 -11.18 -1.00 -11.01
C LYS A 117 -11.72 -2.39 -10.72
N SER A 118 -11.08 -3.16 -9.85
CA SER A 118 -11.45 -4.55 -9.58
C SER A 118 -12.47 -4.70 -8.46
N ALA A 119 -12.45 -3.82 -7.46
CA ALA A 119 -13.19 -4.04 -6.23
C ALA A 119 -14.60 -3.44 -6.23
N GLY A 120 -14.94 -2.50 -7.12
CA GLY A 120 -16.28 -1.90 -7.18
C GLY A 120 -16.73 -1.20 -5.88
N THR A 121 -15.81 -1.00 -4.94
CA THR A 121 -16.03 -0.63 -3.54
C THR A 121 -16.00 0.88 -3.31
N ASN A 122 -16.71 1.33 -2.25
CA ASN A 122 -17.16 2.70 -2.06
C ASN A 122 -16.25 3.56 -1.17
N ALA A 123 -15.27 3.01 -0.45
CA ALA A 123 -14.40 3.84 0.40
C ALA A 123 -13.03 3.22 0.70
N ARG A 124 -11.97 3.89 0.26
CA ARG A 124 -10.57 3.54 0.59
C ARG A 124 -10.00 4.43 1.67
N LEU A 125 -9.32 3.81 2.64
CA LEU A 125 -8.44 4.51 3.58
C LEU A 125 -6.99 4.09 3.32
N LEU A 126 -6.14 5.07 2.98
CA LEU A 126 -4.69 4.89 2.89
C LEU A 126 -4.08 5.28 4.23
N TRP A 127 -3.42 4.33 4.89
CA TRP A 127 -2.82 4.55 6.19
C TRP A 127 -1.30 4.35 6.16
N SER A 128 -0.57 5.12 6.97
CA SER A 128 0.83 4.88 7.29
C SER A 128 1.07 5.09 8.78
N GLU A 129 2.06 4.39 9.33
CA GLU A 129 2.42 4.45 10.75
C GLU A 129 2.86 5.86 11.21
N SER A 130 3.20 6.73 10.26
CA SER A 130 3.56 8.12 10.52
C SER A 130 2.39 9.00 11.00
N GLY A 131 1.15 8.49 10.97
CA GLY A 131 -0.04 9.18 11.50
C GLY A 131 -0.54 10.36 10.67
N GLU A 132 0.16 10.72 9.59
CA GLU A 132 -0.22 11.78 8.64
C GLU A 132 -0.90 11.19 7.40
N ASN A 133 -1.75 11.97 6.73
CA ASN A 133 -2.39 11.55 5.49
C ASN A 133 -1.32 11.26 4.42
N LEU A 134 -1.01 9.98 4.20
CA LEU A 134 0.02 9.54 3.27
C LEU A 134 -0.20 10.10 1.86
N ALA A 135 -1.45 10.24 1.41
CA ALA A 135 -1.76 10.85 0.12
C ALA A 135 -1.27 12.30 0.05
N GLN A 136 -1.43 13.09 1.12
CA GLN A 136 -0.91 14.46 1.17
C GLN A 136 0.63 14.49 1.15
N LYS A 137 1.30 13.56 1.84
CA LYS A 137 2.76 13.43 1.80
C LYS A 137 3.27 13.09 0.41
N LEU A 138 2.64 12.12 -0.25
CA LEU A 138 2.97 11.72 -1.63
C LEU A 138 2.81 12.90 -2.58
N VAL A 139 1.69 13.61 -2.51
CA VAL A 139 1.46 14.82 -3.34
C VAL A 139 2.50 15.89 -3.06
N SER A 140 2.78 16.18 -1.78
CA SER A 140 3.74 17.20 -1.37
C SER A 140 5.17 16.86 -1.83
N ARG A 141 5.56 15.59 -1.72
CA ARG A 141 6.87 15.12 -2.18
C ARG A 141 6.96 15.17 -3.70
N LEU A 142 5.92 14.72 -4.41
CA LEU A 142 5.85 14.78 -5.88
C LEU A 142 5.98 16.22 -6.42
N GLN A 143 5.36 17.20 -5.78
CA GLN A 143 5.50 18.61 -6.15
C GLN A 143 6.93 19.14 -5.97
N ARG A 144 7.69 18.60 -5.01
CA ARG A 144 9.10 18.99 -4.78
C ARG A 144 10.07 18.27 -5.71
N VAL A 145 9.65 17.18 -6.35
CA VAL A 145 10.45 16.39 -7.30
C VAL A 145 9.99 16.56 -8.75
N GLN A 146 9.20 17.60 -9.05
CA GLN A 146 8.81 18.00 -10.42
C GLN A 146 9.79 19.01 -11.02
#